data_AF-A0A4Q3MY95-F1
#
_entry.id   AF-A0A4Q3MY95-F1
#
_cell.length_a   1.000
_cell.length_b   1.000
_cell.length_c   1.000
_cell.angle_alpha   90.00
_cell.angle_beta   90.00
_cell.angle_gamma   90.00
#
_symmetry.space_group_name_H-M   'P 1'
#
loop_
_entity.id
_entity.type
_entity.pdbx_description
1 polymer ?
#
loop_
_entity_poly.entity_id
_entity_poly.type
_entity_poly.pdbx_seq_one_letter_code
_entity_poly.pdbx_strand_id
1 'polypeptide(L)' 'LVGRHNIKGGETRVFEADGPNGQRFTLTQPWSLLLLDDARVIHESTPIQPVQGHGWRDTLVVTYRTGAFQGA' A
#
# COMPACT_ATOMS: atom_id res chain seq x y z
N LEU A 1 2.98 2.16 -6.85
CA LEU A 1 1.78 1.78 -7.63
C LEU A 1 2.23 1.49 -9.05
N VAL A 2 1.98 0.29 -9.57
CA VAL A 2 2.30 -0.01 -10.98
C VAL A 2 1.18 0.55 -11.87
N GLY A 3 -0.07 0.24 -11.53
CA GLY A 3 -1.22 0.74 -12.26
C GLY A 3 -2.52 0.52 -11.50
N ARG A 4 -3.56 1.22 -11.92
CA ARG A 4 -4.94 0.96 -11.49
C ARG A 4 -5.89 1.32 -12.63
N HIS A 5 -6.97 0.58 -12.75
CA HIS A 5 -7.95 0.82 -13.80
C HIS A 5 -9.36 0.65 -13.25
N ASN A 6 -10.21 1.65 -13.50
CA ASN A 6 -11.66 1.58 -13.31
C ASN A 6 -12.11 1.08 -11.91
N ILE A 7 -11.42 1.52 -10.86
CA ILE A 7 -11.72 1.16 -9.47
C ILE A 7 -11.79 2.40 -8.57
N LYS A 8 -12.70 2.37 -7.61
CA LYS A 8 -12.69 3.20 -6.40
C LYS A 8 -12.12 2.41 -5.22
N GLY A 9 -11.78 3.09 -4.13
CA GLY A 9 -11.07 2.48 -3.00
C GLY A 9 -9.59 2.23 -3.31
N GLY A 10 -8.97 1.30 -2.59
CA GLY A 10 -7.52 1.11 -2.61
C GLY A 10 -6.76 2.28 -1.96
N GLU A 11 -7.42 2.98 -1.03
CA GLU A 11 -6.83 4.02 -0.19
C GLU A 11 -5.81 3.36 0.74
N THR A 12 -4.60 3.90 0.76
CA THR A 12 -3.54 3.47 1.68
C THR A 12 -3.67 4.22 2.99
N ARG A 13 -3.49 3.49 4.09
CA ARG A 13 -3.48 4.03 5.43
C ARG A 13 -2.20 3.58 6.11
N VAL A 14 -1.49 4.53 6.71
CA VAL A 14 -0.23 4.28 7.43
C VAL A 14 -0.40 4.85 8.83
N PHE A 15 -0.10 4.05 9.84
CA PHE A 15 -0.19 4.44 11.25
C PHE A 15 1.13 4.17 11.94
N GLU A 16 1.47 4.99 12.93
CA GLU A 16 2.56 4.67 13.85
C GLU A 16 2.23 3.36 14.59
N ALA A 17 3.22 2.48 14.74
CA ALA A 17 3.03 1.22 15.45
C ALA A 17 2.72 1.44 16.95
N ASP A 18 3.36 2.46 17.55
CA ASP A 18 3.30 2.77 18.98
C ASP A 18 2.66 4.15 19.26
N GLY A 19 1.82 4.65 18.35
CA GLY A 19 1.26 5.99 18.45
C GLY A 19 -0.12 6.14 17.77
N PRO A 20 -0.88 7.19 18.09
CA PRO A 20 -2.21 7.41 17.52
C PRO A 20 -2.17 8.06 16.13
N ASN A 21 -1.00 8.51 15.68
CA ASN A 21 -0.88 9.26 14.43
C ASN A 21 -1.06 8.35 13.22
N GLY A 22 -1.76 8.85 12.21
CA GLY A 22 -1.92 8.15 10.95
C GLY A 22 -2.19 9.08 9.78
N GLN A 23 -1.90 8.58 8.60
CA GLN A 23 -2.11 9.27 7.33
C GLN A 23 -2.95 8.41 6.40
N ARG A 24 -3.78 9.06 5.59
CA ARG A 24 -4.63 8.41 4.59
C ARG A 24 -4.46 9.11 3.26
N PHE A 25 -4.17 8.33 2.22
CA PHE A 25 -4.04 8.85 0.87
C PHE A 25 -4.24 7.73 -0.15
N THR A 26 -4.58 8.10 -1.38
CA THR A 26 -4.73 7.14 -2.47
C THR A 26 -3.62 7.35 -3.49
N LEU A 27 -2.84 6.31 -3.77
CA LEU A 27 -1.93 6.32 -4.91
C LEU A 27 -2.76 6.27 -6.21
N THR A 28 -2.61 7.30 -7.04
CA THR A 28 -3.35 7.45 -8.31
C THR A 28 -2.45 7.48 -9.53
N GLN A 29 -1.21 7.98 -9.39
CA GLN A 29 -0.26 8.05 -10.48
C GLN A 29 0.59 6.77 -10.57
N PRO A 30 0.76 6.19 -11.78
CA PRO A 30 1.74 5.13 -12.01
C PRO A 30 3.12 5.54 -11.49
N TRP A 31 3.86 4.57 -10.97
CA TRP A 31 5.21 4.71 -10.41
C TRP A 31 5.31 5.61 -9.17
N SER A 32 4.20 6.03 -8.57
CA SER A 32 4.22 6.58 -7.21
C SER A 32 4.75 5.55 -6.23
N LEU A 33 5.75 5.93 -5.44
CA LEU A 33 6.42 5.08 -4.47
C LEU A 33 6.01 5.45 -3.05
N LEU A 34 5.77 4.44 -2.22
CA LEU A 34 5.64 4.58 -0.77
C LEU A 34 6.80 3.83 -0.13
N LEU A 35 7.66 4.55 0.58
CA LEU A 35 8.73 3.98 1.39
C LEU A 35 8.26 3.92 2.83
N LEU A 36 8.40 2.75 3.46
CA LEU A 36 7.97 2.49 4.83
C LEU A 36 9.14 1.95 5.65
N ASP A 37 9.24 2.42 6.88
CA ASP A 37 10.04 1.78 7.92
C ASP A 37 9.15 0.77 8.65
N ASP A 38 9.21 -0.49 8.20
CA ASP A 38 8.33 -1.59 8.66
C ASP A 38 8.41 -1.84 10.17
N ALA A 39 9.49 -1.42 10.84
CA ALA A 39 9.62 -1.55 12.29
C ALA A 39 8.84 -0.47 13.07
N ARG A 40 8.45 0.64 12.42
CA ARG A 40 7.86 1.82 13.07
C ARG A 40 6.42 2.09 12.66
N VAL A 41 5.96 1.50 11.56
CA VAL A 41 4.62 1.77 11.02
C VAL A 41 3.91 0.49 10.65
N ILE A 42 2.59 0.50 10.85
CA ILE A 42 1.69 -0.48 10.26
C ILE A 42 0.95 0.18 9.10
N HIS A 43 0.64 -0.61 8.07
CA HIS A 43 -0.05 -0.09 6.89
C HIS A 43 -1.11 -1.05 6.40
N GLU A 44 -2.18 -0.47 5.83
CA GLU A 44 -3.25 -1.21 5.18
C GLU A 44 -3.69 -0.52 3.90
N SER A 45 -4.49 -1.23 3.09
CA SER A 45 -5.21 -0.64 1.97
C SER A 45 -6.69 -1.00 2.06
N THR A 46 -7.58 -0.04 1.83
CA THR A 46 -9.01 -0.30 1.77
C THR A 46 -9.36 -1.22 0.60
N PRO A 47 -10.44 -2.03 0.70
CA PRO A 47 -10.91 -2.84 -0.42
C PRO A 47 -11.12 -2.01 -1.69
N ILE A 48 -10.85 -2.62 -2.85
CA ILE A 48 -11.17 -2.02 -4.16
C ILE A 48 -12.59 -2.39 -4.57
N GLN A 49 -13.25 -1.50 -5.30
CA GLN A 49 -14.54 -1.76 -5.92
C GLN A 49 -14.51 -1.28 -7.38
N PRO A 50 -14.89 -2.12 -8.36
CA PRO A 50 -15.04 -1.67 -9.74
C PRO A 50 -16.04 -0.51 -9.83
N VAL A 51 -15.73 0.50 -10.64
CA VAL A 51 -16.66 1.61 -10.91
C VAL A 51 -17.63 1.22 -12.03
N GLN A 52 -17.13 0.54 -13.05
CA GLN A 52 -17.90 -0.07 -14.13
C GLN A 52 -17.18 -1.34 -14.61
N GLY A 53 -17.90 -2.34 -15.14
CA GLY A 53 -17.27 -3.53 -15.72
C GLY A 53 -16.18 -4.17 -14.83
N HIS A 54 -15.04 -4.50 -15.42
CA HIS A 54 -13.87 -5.01 -14.71
C HIS A 54 -12.96 -3.90 -14.21
N GLY A 55 -12.40 -4.07 -13.02
CA GLY A 55 -11.44 -3.13 -12.41
C GLY A 55 -10.36 -3.86 -11.61
N TRP A 56 -9.16 -3.28 -11.57
CA TRP A 56 -7.98 -3.87 -10.93
C TRP A 56 -7.01 -2.83 -10.36
N ARG A 57 -6.09 -3.31 -9.51
CA ARG A 57 -5.01 -2.54 -8.89
C ARG A 57 -3.73 -3.37 -8.89
N ASP A 58 -2.71 -2.90 -9.59
CA ASP A 58 -1.42 -3.56 -9.70
C ASP A 58 -0.38 -2.88 -8.80
N THR A 59 0.25 -3.65 -7.93
CA THR A 59 1.25 -3.17 -6.98
C THR A 59 2.48 -4.07 -6.98
N LEU A 60 3.66 -3.43 -6.95
CA LEU A 60 4.93 -4.10 -6.67
C LEU A 60 5.29 -3.81 -5.20
N VAL A 61 5.49 -4.86 -4.41
CA VAL A 61 5.95 -4.78 -3.02
C VAL A 61 7.36 -5.35 -2.97
N VAL A 62 8.29 -4.59 -2.39
CA VAL A 62 9.68 -5.01 -2.19
C VAL A 62 10.01 -4.85 -0.71
N THR A 63 10.38 -5.95 -0.07
CA THR A 63 10.73 -5.99 1.35
C THR A 63 12.24 -6.12 1.50
N TYR A 64 12.86 -5.22 2.25
CA TYR A 64 14.27 -5.30 2.62
C TYR A 64 14.39 -5.79 4.06
N ARG A 65 15.17 -6.86 4.27
CA ARG A 65 15.46 -7.41 5.59
C ARG A 65 16.95 -7.70 5.70
N THR A 66 17.58 -7.22 6.77
CA THR A 66 18.98 -7.50 7.06
C THR A 66 19.20 -9.00 7.30
N GLY A 67 20.31 -9.52 6.78
CA GLY A 67 20.76 -10.90 7.03
C GLY A 67 20.14 -11.92 6.08
N ALA A 68 18.86 -12.25 6.27
CA ALA A 68 18.19 -13.32 5.53
C ALA A 68 16.68 -13.09 5.35
N PHE A 69 16.08 -13.87 4.46
CA PHE A 69 14.62 -13.92 4.28
C PHE A 69 13.89 -14.36 5.56
N GLN A 70 12.62 -13.95 5.70
CA GLN A 70 11.78 -14.37 6.82
C GLN A 70 11.57 -15.88 6.78
N GLY A 71 11.84 -16.57 7.89
CA GLY A 71 11.68 -18.02 8.02
C GLY A 71 12.87 -18.86 7.52
N ALA A 72 13.97 -18.23 7.13
CA ALA A 72 15.26 -18.90 6.88
C ALA A 72 15.96 -19.29 8.19
#